data_AF-A0A1F3YAY2-F1
#
_entry.id   AF-A0A1F3YAY2-F1
#
_cell.length_a   1.000
_cell.length_b   1.000
_cell.length_c   1.000
_cell.angle_alpha   90.00
_cell.angle_beta   90.00
_cell.angle_gamma   90.00
#
_symmetry.space_group_name_H-M   'P 1'
#
loop_
_entity.id
_entity.type
_entity.pdbx_description
1 polymer ?
#
loop_
_entity_poly.entity_id
_entity_poly.type
_entity_poly.pdbx_seq_one_letter_code
_entity_poly.pdbx_strand_id
1 'polypeptide(L)'
;MKRLLWVFLFFQITSAARAVTPDVMLSDDSDLTPPGFMVRSGVPLDLVPDQRRIRPAEVGFVRLRVFLKAGDQDASIGIEGLPFSIDGAENIQTDSDGSTTASCAPGALVRGLSTLKNDRFSIKNGRDVYRISFEASCGSAVELEFRPDGNGGQALGIWRIARRSQQKLEATVGLAFWRFPIQFVWPDEQNYYGMGSVHIVRGDHWDIVGHELGHAIYQQAGIGAFGGGSHKIDECYSPQLALSEGWASYFSAWLSNDLADPDAKFEFMVPRRAPIRFENIPEDVCKGPNNEWRVLGFFWDLTDLHDDGEQSEEDFVKVWRALQGRRIGSVDASWKLLREAGVAPELLKQTWEMNFQTPTPGASSD
;
A
#
# COMPACT_ATOMS: atom_id res chain seq x y z
N MET A 1 -69.15 -10.74 -7.83
CA MET A 1 -67.91 -10.92 -7.05
C MET A 1 -66.77 -11.23 -8.00
N LYS A 2 -65.90 -10.26 -8.29
CA LYS A 2 -64.70 -10.44 -9.13
C LYS A 2 -63.52 -10.77 -8.21
N ARG A 3 -62.84 -11.90 -8.41
CA ARG A 3 -61.57 -12.22 -7.75
C ARG A 3 -60.43 -12.03 -8.76
N LEU A 4 -59.56 -11.07 -8.47
CA LEU A 4 -58.26 -10.89 -9.13
C LEU A 4 -57.29 -11.93 -8.57
N LEU A 5 -56.63 -12.70 -9.44
CA LEU A 5 -55.55 -13.61 -9.09
C LEU A 5 -54.24 -12.91 -9.45
N TRP A 6 -53.43 -12.56 -8.44
CA TRP A 6 -52.06 -12.07 -8.64
C TRP A 6 -51.10 -13.26 -8.66
N VAL A 7 -50.38 -13.44 -9.76
CA VAL A 7 -49.28 -14.39 -9.89
C VAL A 7 -47.97 -13.63 -9.62
N PHE A 8 -47.30 -13.95 -8.52
CA PHE A 8 -45.93 -13.49 -8.26
C PHE A 8 -44.94 -14.46 -8.93
N LEU A 9 -44.23 -13.99 -9.96
CA LEU A 9 -43.05 -14.67 -10.48
C LEU A 9 -41.84 -14.34 -9.60
N PHE A 10 -41.33 -15.34 -8.88
CA PHE A 10 -40.01 -15.27 -8.23
C PHE A 10 -38.93 -15.59 -9.28
N PHE A 11 -38.18 -14.59 -9.72
CA PHE A 11 -36.93 -14.81 -10.44
C PHE A 11 -35.83 -15.12 -9.41
N GLN A 12 -35.38 -16.38 -9.36
CA GLN A 12 -34.13 -16.72 -8.68
C GLN A 12 -32.96 -16.31 -9.56
N ILE A 13 -32.29 -15.22 -9.19
CA ILE A 13 -30.98 -14.86 -9.71
C ILE A 13 -29.96 -15.73 -8.96
N THR A 14 -29.63 -16.89 -9.53
CA THR A 14 -28.47 -17.67 -9.06
C THR A 14 -27.20 -16.95 -9.49
N SER A 15 -26.65 -16.13 -8.61
CA SER A 15 -25.32 -15.55 -8.78
C SER A 15 -24.29 -16.69 -8.65
N ALA A 16 -23.75 -17.14 -9.79
CA ALA A 16 -22.66 -18.09 -9.81
C ALA A 16 -21.37 -17.40 -9.36
N ALA A 17 -21.12 -17.39 -8.05
CA ALA A 17 -19.81 -17.07 -7.51
C ALA A 17 -18.84 -18.19 -7.93
N ARG A 18 -18.11 -17.95 -9.02
CA ARG A 18 -17.04 -18.84 -9.49
C ARG A 18 -15.95 -18.84 -8.42
N ALA A 19 -15.80 -19.97 -7.72
CA ALA A 19 -14.71 -20.16 -6.77
C ALA A 19 -13.37 -19.97 -7.51
N VAL A 20 -12.60 -18.98 -7.08
CA VAL A 20 -11.22 -18.79 -7.53
C VAL A 20 -10.41 -19.90 -6.87
N THR A 21 -9.87 -20.81 -7.68
CA THR A 21 -8.99 -21.88 -7.19
C THR A 21 -7.68 -21.26 -6.70
N PRO A 22 -7.22 -21.57 -5.48
CA PRO A 22 -5.99 -21.01 -4.92
C PRO A 22 -4.80 -21.86 -5.37
N ASP A 23 -4.42 -21.78 -6.63
CA ASP A 23 -3.04 -22.09 -7.02
C ASP A 23 -2.26 -20.77 -6.94
N VAL A 24 -2.01 -20.33 -5.70
CA VAL A 24 -1.21 -19.13 -5.41
C VAL A 24 0.20 -19.61 -5.16
N MET A 25 1.05 -19.48 -6.19
CA MET A 25 2.50 -19.53 -6.05
C MET A 25 2.96 -18.35 -5.20
N LEU A 26 3.90 -18.62 -4.29
CA LEU A 26 4.57 -17.62 -3.47
C LEU A 26 5.40 -16.70 -4.38
N SER A 27 5.28 -15.38 -4.22
CA SER A 27 6.31 -14.47 -4.72
C SER A 27 7.58 -14.71 -3.89
N ASP A 28 8.73 -14.78 -4.54
CA ASP A 28 10.04 -14.95 -3.89
C ASP A 28 10.87 -13.70 -4.23
N ASP A 29 10.72 -12.68 -3.40
CA ASP A 29 11.28 -11.34 -3.64
C ASP A 29 12.66 -11.24 -2.99
N SER A 30 13.50 -12.23 -3.28
CA SER A 30 14.82 -12.40 -2.67
C SER A 30 15.77 -11.21 -2.90
N ASP A 31 15.57 -10.42 -3.97
CA ASP A 31 16.33 -9.19 -4.25
C ASP A 31 15.92 -8.01 -3.33
N LEU A 32 14.75 -8.10 -2.67
CA LEU A 32 14.24 -7.11 -1.71
C LEU A 32 14.76 -7.34 -0.29
N THR A 33 15.40 -8.48 -0.02
CA THR A 33 15.89 -8.82 1.32
C THR A 33 17.35 -8.41 1.49
N PRO A 34 17.68 -7.46 2.39
CA PRO A 34 19.07 -7.05 2.59
C PRO A 34 19.94 -8.23 3.08
N PRO A 35 21.14 -8.45 2.52
CA PRO A 35 22.03 -9.50 2.99
C PRO A 35 22.40 -9.29 4.47
N GLY A 36 22.25 -10.34 5.29
CA GLY A 36 22.70 -10.35 6.68
C GLY A 36 21.71 -9.78 7.70
N PHE A 37 20.45 -9.52 7.33
CA PHE A 37 19.43 -9.18 8.31
C PHE A 37 19.01 -10.43 9.09
N MET A 38 19.36 -10.49 10.38
CA MET A 38 18.82 -11.50 11.29
C MET A 38 17.44 -11.04 11.76
N VAL A 39 16.42 -11.86 11.53
CA VAL A 39 15.10 -11.63 12.11
C VAL A 39 15.23 -11.47 13.62
N ARG A 40 14.73 -10.34 14.13
CA ARG A 40 14.62 -10.11 15.57
C ARG A 40 13.55 -11.06 16.12
N SER A 41 13.94 -12.29 16.44
CA SER A 41 13.06 -13.16 17.21
C SER A 41 12.68 -12.47 18.53
N GLY A 42 11.38 -12.46 18.86
CA GLY A 42 10.90 -11.96 20.14
C GLY A 42 10.56 -10.46 20.22
N VAL A 43 10.08 -9.83 19.14
CA VAL A 43 9.49 -8.47 19.25
C VAL A 43 8.25 -8.49 20.17
N PRO A 44 8.24 -7.72 21.28
CA PRO A 44 7.09 -7.67 22.18
C PRO A 44 5.82 -7.17 21.48
N LEU A 45 4.66 -7.73 21.82
CA LEU A 45 3.37 -7.30 21.27
C LEU A 45 3.00 -5.87 21.70
N ASP A 46 3.38 -5.49 22.91
CA ASP A 46 3.21 -4.13 23.42
C ASP A 46 4.42 -3.30 23.01
N LEU A 47 4.21 -2.42 22.02
CA LEU A 47 5.22 -1.55 21.45
C LEU A 47 5.41 -0.34 22.35
N VAL A 48 6.65 -0.18 22.84
CA VAL A 48 7.05 0.91 23.73
C VAL A 48 7.61 2.07 22.90
N PRO A 49 7.16 3.32 23.13
CA PRO A 49 7.73 4.48 22.46
C PRO A 49 9.18 4.73 22.89
N ASP A 50 10.00 5.21 21.95
CA ASP A 50 11.37 5.62 22.23
C ASP A 50 11.42 6.87 23.11
N GLN A 51 10.49 7.80 22.91
CA GLN A 51 10.31 8.97 23.76
C GLN A 51 8.85 9.19 24.10
N ARG A 52 8.61 9.57 25.35
CA ARG A 52 7.29 9.94 25.86
C ARG A 52 7.34 11.32 26.48
N ARG A 53 6.48 12.23 26.01
CA ARG A 53 6.34 13.58 26.56
C ARG A 53 4.93 13.78 27.09
N ILE A 54 4.81 14.40 28.26
CA ILE A 54 3.53 14.72 28.89
C ILE A 54 3.57 16.20 29.22
N ARG A 55 2.55 16.95 28.79
CA ARG A 55 2.41 18.38 29.05
C ARG A 55 1.02 18.66 29.63
N PRO A 56 0.84 19.75 30.39
CA PRO A 56 -0.48 20.20 30.78
C PRO A 56 -1.36 20.45 29.54
N ALA A 57 -2.63 20.09 29.63
CA ALA A 57 -3.67 20.34 28.64
C ALA A 57 -4.92 20.92 29.32
N GLU A 58 -5.99 21.06 28.56
CA GLU A 58 -7.28 21.52 29.04
C GLU A 58 -7.83 20.60 30.14
N VAL A 59 -8.32 21.19 31.23
CA VAL A 59 -8.91 20.46 32.35
C VAL A 59 -10.12 19.66 31.88
N GLY A 60 -10.20 18.40 32.32
CA GLY A 60 -11.31 17.51 31.94
C GLY A 60 -11.09 16.77 30.61
N PHE A 61 -9.92 16.92 29.98
CA PHE A 61 -9.58 16.23 28.75
C PHE A 61 -8.20 15.58 28.81
N VAL A 62 -8.03 14.48 28.08
CA VAL A 62 -6.72 13.95 27.71
C VAL A 62 -6.56 14.09 26.20
N ARG A 63 -5.37 14.51 25.76
CA ARG A 63 -5.01 14.55 24.34
C ARG A 63 -3.83 13.61 24.10
N LEU A 64 -3.82 12.91 22.98
CA LEU A 64 -2.79 11.95 22.61
C LEU A 64 -2.39 12.17 21.15
N ARG A 65 -1.08 12.20 20.90
CA ARG A 65 -0.51 12.12 19.55
C ARG A 65 0.60 11.07 19.51
N VAL A 66 0.64 10.33 18.40
CA VAL A 66 1.68 9.35 18.10
C VAL A 66 2.49 9.86 16.92
N PHE A 67 3.81 9.81 17.04
CA PHE A 67 4.75 10.32 16.05
C PHE A 67 5.77 9.25 15.64
N LEU A 68 6.14 9.28 14.38
CA LEU A 68 7.30 8.59 13.84
C LEU A 68 8.37 9.63 13.47
N LYS A 69 9.57 9.51 14.02
CA LYS A 69 10.67 10.43 13.72
C LYS A 69 11.13 10.26 12.26
N ALA A 70 11.31 11.33 11.51
CA ALA A 70 11.78 11.28 10.13
C ALA A 70 13.32 11.37 10.08
N GLY A 71 14.00 10.25 10.26
CA GLY A 71 15.47 10.16 10.17
C GLY A 71 16.21 11.03 11.19
N ASP A 72 17.37 11.56 10.77
CA ASP A 72 18.26 12.39 11.60
C ASP A 72 17.78 13.84 11.77
N GLN A 73 16.74 14.26 11.06
CA GLN A 73 16.16 15.59 11.22
C GLN A 73 15.15 15.60 12.39
N ASP A 74 14.98 16.77 13.03
CA ASP A 74 13.97 16.98 14.09
C ASP A 74 12.51 16.92 13.57
N ALA A 75 12.32 16.55 12.30
CA ALA A 75 11.01 16.36 11.71
C ALA A 75 10.34 15.08 12.28
N SER A 76 9.07 15.19 12.62
CA SER A 76 8.24 14.08 13.09
C SER A 76 6.97 14.02 12.27
N ILE A 77 6.55 12.80 11.92
CA ILE A 77 5.36 12.53 11.14
C ILE A 77 4.29 12.01 12.10
N GLY A 78 3.13 12.66 12.12
CA GLY A 78 1.97 12.19 12.89
C GLY A 78 1.44 10.87 12.34
N ILE A 79 1.12 9.93 13.22
CA ILE A 79 0.47 8.68 12.83
C ILE A 79 -1.04 8.84 12.91
N GLU A 80 -1.69 8.74 11.76
CA GLU A 80 -3.14 8.89 11.62
C GLU A 80 -3.92 7.59 11.85
N GLY A 81 -5.19 7.73 12.23
CA GLY A 81 -6.18 6.66 12.18
C GLY A 81 -6.04 5.54 13.21
N LEU A 82 -5.14 5.66 14.19
CA LEU A 82 -4.99 4.68 15.27
C LEU A 82 -6.26 4.62 16.15
N PRO A 83 -6.92 3.45 16.28
CA PRO A 83 -8.14 3.32 17.08
C PRO A 83 -7.80 3.12 18.57
N PHE A 84 -7.81 4.20 19.35
CA PHE A 84 -7.61 4.13 20.80
C PHE A 84 -8.91 3.85 21.57
N SER A 85 -8.84 2.85 22.44
CA SER A 85 -9.76 2.69 23.57
C SER A 85 -9.11 3.31 24.81
N ILE A 86 -9.81 4.18 25.53
CA ILE A 86 -9.27 4.88 26.70
C ILE A 86 -10.15 4.57 27.92
N ASP A 87 -9.62 3.78 28.85
CA ASP A 87 -10.26 3.49 30.12
C ASP A 87 -10.29 4.75 31.02
N GLY A 88 -11.44 5.00 31.64
CA GLY A 88 -11.70 6.21 32.42
C GLY A 88 -12.00 7.47 31.59
N ALA A 89 -12.25 7.34 30.28
CA ALA A 89 -12.60 8.45 29.41
C ALA A 89 -13.83 8.16 28.52
N GLU A 90 -14.49 9.23 28.08
CA GLU A 90 -15.66 9.21 27.20
C GLU A 90 -15.44 10.15 26.00
N ASN A 91 -16.34 10.09 25.01
CA ASN A 91 -16.34 10.98 23.85
C ASN A 91 -14.99 10.99 23.10
N ILE A 92 -14.42 9.80 22.88
CA ILE A 92 -13.15 9.65 22.17
C ILE A 92 -13.33 10.11 20.71
N GLN A 93 -12.53 11.09 20.31
CA GLN A 93 -12.50 11.63 18.96
C GLN A 93 -11.05 11.66 18.46
N THR A 94 -10.83 11.23 17.21
CA THR A 94 -9.54 11.33 16.54
C THR A 94 -9.70 12.21 15.32
N ASP A 95 -8.88 13.25 15.21
CA ASP A 95 -8.89 14.14 14.05
C ASP A 95 -8.12 13.57 12.85
N SER A 96 -8.12 14.31 11.73
CA SER A 96 -7.41 13.95 10.51
C SER A 96 -5.90 13.82 10.71
N ASP A 97 -5.33 14.53 11.70
CA ASP A 97 -3.89 14.58 11.96
C ASP A 97 -3.44 13.50 12.97
N GLY A 98 -4.34 12.57 13.31
CA GLY A 98 -4.11 11.49 14.24
C GLY A 98 -4.14 11.88 15.72
N SER A 99 -4.56 13.11 16.05
CA SER A 99 -4.67 13.55 17.43
C SER A 99 -5.97 13.02 18.04
N THR A 100 -5.84 12.24 19.10
CA THR A 100 -6.97 11.67 19.84
C THR A 100 -7.26 12.50 21.08
N THR A 101 -8.50 12.95 21.25
CA THR A 101 -8.99 13.65 22.44
C THR A 101 -10.09 12.84 23.09
N ALA A 102 -10.11 12.80 24.42
CA ALA A 102 -11.19 12.17 25.19
C ALA A 102 -11.49 12.97 26.46
N SER A 103 -12.77 13.01 26.85
CA SER A 103 -13.23 13.64 28.09
C SER A 103 -13.00 12.70 29.27
N CYS A 104 -12.54 13.23 30.41
CA CYS A 104 -12.25 12.43 31.60
C CYS A 104 -12.48 13.24 32.89
N ALA A 105 -12.59 12.54 34.02
CA ALA A 105 -12.73 13.20 35.31
C ALA A 105 -11.41 13.93 35.69
N PRO A 106 -11.45 15.21 36.11
CA PRO A 106 -10.24 15.97 36.43
C PRO A 106 -9.32 15.24 37.41
N GLY A 107 -8.04 15.13 37.06
CA GLY A 107 -7.02 14.44 37.88
C GLY A 107 -7.10 12.91 37.88
N ALA A 108 -8.11 12.29 37.26
CA ALA A 108 -8.21 10.84 37.16
C ALA A 108 -7.07 10.26 36.31
N LEU A 109 -6.61 9.07 36.65
CA LEU A 109 -5.67 8.31 35.83
C LEU A 109 -6.43 7.67 34.66
N VAL A 110 -5.99 7.93 33.43
CA VAL A 110 -6.54 7.32 32.21
C VAL A 110 -5.52 6.40 31.58
N ARG A 111 -5.99 5.29 31.00
CA ARG A 111 -5.15 4.30 30.30
C ARG A 111 -5.68 4.08 28.90
N GLY A 112 -4.85 4.32 27.90
CA GLY A 112 -5.22 4.06 26.51
C GLY A 112 -4.50 2.86 25.92
N LEU A 113 -5.21 2.17 25.02
CA LEU A 113 -4.71 1.06 24.24
C LEU A 113 -5.18 1.22 22.79
N SER A 114 -4.26 1.18 21.84
CA SER A 114 -4.55 1.03 20.42
C SER A 114 -4.01 -0.31 19.94
N THR A 115 -4.84 -1.09 19.25
CA THR A 115 -4.39 -2.27 18.49
C THR A 115 -4.08 -1.85 17.06
N LEU A 116 -2.99 -2.33 16.48
CA LEU A 116 -2.66 -2.08 15.07
C LEU A 116 -3.53 -2.93 14.13
N LYS A 117 -4.84 -2.67 14.15
CA LYS A 117 -5.87 -3.31 13.34
C LYS A 117 -7.06 -2.38 13.10
N ASN A 118 -7.62 -2.46 11.90
CA ASN A 118 -8.95 -1.93 11.57
C ASN A 118 -9.75 -2.95 10.71
N ASP A 119 -10.77 -2.48 10.00
CA ASP A 119 -11.61 -3.28 9.11
C ASP A 119 -10.93 -3.69 7.80
N ARG A 120 -9.81 -3.07 7.44
CA ARG A 120 -9.09 -3.28 6.16
C ARG A 120 -7.73 -3.91 6.31
N PHE A 121 -7.06 -3.76 7.44
CA PHE A 121 -5.77 -4.40 7.66
C PHE A 121 -5.45 -4.60 9.14
N SER A 122 -4.44 -5.44 9.39
CA SER A 122 -3.88 -5.65 10.72
C SER A 122 -2.39 -5.96 10.65
N ILE A 123 -1.63 -5.57 11.66
CA ILE A 123 -0.18 -5.79 11.76
C ILE A 123 0.08 -6.75 12.92
N LYS A 124 0.69 -7.89 12.63
CA LYS A 124 0.78 -9.03 13.54
C LYS A 124 2.19 -9.55 13.70
N ASN A 125 2.46 -10.09 14.89
CA ASN A 125 3.57 -11.00 15.15
C ASN A 125 3.00 -12.42 15.28
N GLY A 126 3.16 -13.23 14.24
CA GLY A 126 2.51 -14.54 14.15
C GLY A 126 0.98 -14.42 14.22
N ARG A 127 0.37 -14.85 15.33
CA ARG A 127 -1.10 -14.85 15.49
C ARG A 127 -1.66 -13.59 16.14
N ASP A 128 -0.81 -12.83 16.82
CA ASP A 128 -1.23 -11.73 17.68
C ASP A 128 -1.02 -10.38 17.02
N VAL A 129 -1.91 -9.43 17.30
CA VAL A 129 -1.87 -8.06 16.77
C VAL A 129 -1.07 -7.18 17.73
N TYR A 130 -0.17 -6.37 17.17
CA TYR A 130 0.61 -5.38 17.92
C TYR A 130 -0.25 -4.31 18.59
N ARG A 131 0.27 -3.73 19.66
CA ARG A 131 -0.46 -2.78 20.51
C ARG A 131 0.45 -1.62 20.91
N ILE A 132 -0.15 -0.46 21.10
CA ILE A 132 0.48 0.72 21.69
C ILE A 132 -0.37 1.13 22.88
N SER A 133 0.26 1.35 24.03
CA SER A 133 -0.42 1.78 25.24
C SER A 133 0.16 3.06 25.82
N PHE A 134 -0.66 3.79 26.58
CA PHE A 134 -0.23 4.92 27.39
C PHE A 134 -1.03 5.01 28.68
N GLU A 135 -0.49 5.72 29.68
CA GLU A 135 -1.16 5.98 30.95
C GLU A 135 -0.87 7.41 31.40
N ALA A 136 -1.85 8.30 31.52
CA ALA A 136 -1.62 9.69 31.95
C ALA A 136 -2.72 10.20 32.87
N SER A 137 -2.50 11.32 33.55
CA SER A 137 -3.57 11.99 34.30
C SER A 137 -4.45 12.82 33.37
N CYS A 138 -5.74 12.86 33.64
CA CYS A 138 -6.67 13.77 32.96
C CYS A 138 -6.23 15.23 33.12
N GLY A 139 -6.35 16.02 32.06
CA GLY A 139 -5.71 17.34 31.94
C GLY A 139 -4.31 17.30 31.35
N SER A 140 -3.93 16.20 30.67
CA SER A 140 -2.61 16.05 30.04
C SER A 140 -2.70 15.91 28.53
N ALA A 141 -1.70 16.44 27.83
CA ALA A 141 -1.36 16.12 26.45
C ALA A 141 -0.18 15.15 26.45
N VAL A 142 -0.36 13.99 25.81
CA VAL A 142 0.61 12.90 25.72
C VAL A 142 1.12 12.81 24.29
N GLU A 143 2.43 12.82 24.12
CA GLU A 143 3.10 12.58 22.84
C GLU A 143 3.93 11.30 22.97
N LEU A 144 3.70 10.34 22.09
CA LEU A 144 4.45 9.09 21.98
C LEU A 144 5.27 9.15 20.69
N GLU A 145 6.59 9.18 20.80
CA GLU A 145 7.49 9.28 19.65
C GLU A 145 8.27 7.98 19.48
N PHE A 146 8.31 7.48 18.25
CA PHE A 146 8.97 6.25 17.86
C PHE A 146 10.05 6.54 16.81
N ARG A 147 11.22 5.91 16.94
CA ARG A 147 12.27 5.93 15.92
C ARG A 147 11.98 4.89 14.84
N PRO A 148 12.23 5.18 13.55
CA PRO A 148 11.94 4.25 12.45
C PRO A 148 12.54 2.85 12.61
N ASP A 149 13.76 2.76 13.12
CA ASP A 149 14.51 1.51 13.31
C ASP A 149 14.14 0.75 14.60
N GLY A 150 13.38 1.40 15.49
CA GLY A 150 12.81 0.81 16.70
C GLY A 150 11.61 -0.07 16.38
N ASN A 151 11.33 -1.06 17.26
CA ASN A 151 10.27 -2.03 17.00
C ASN A 151 8.89 -1.37 16.77
N GLY A 152 8.58 -0.34 17.57
CA GLY A 152 7.34 0.41 17.38
C GLY A 152 7.32 1.23 16.10
N GLY A 153 8.46 1.83 15.72
CA GLY A 153 8.56 2.61 14.48
C GLY A 153 8.41 1.76 13.22
N GLN A 154 8.94 0.54 13.22
CA GLN A 154 8.76 -0.43 12.13
C GLN A 154 7.27 -0.77 11.91
N ALA A 155 6.57 -1.17 12.98
CA ALA A 155 5.14 -1.49 12.89
C ALA A 155 4.30 -0.26 12.52
N LEU A 156 4.68 0.93 13.00
CA LEU A 156 4.03 2.19 12.63
C LEU A 156 4.33 2.63 11.18
N GLY A 157 5.50 2.28 10.64
CA GLY A 157 5.83 2.46 9.23
C GLY A 157 4.88 1.65 8.33
N ILE A 158 4.67 0.38 8.67
CA ILE A 158 3.68 -0.48 7.98
C ILE A 158 2.28 0.12 8.08
N TRP A 159 1.87 0.53 9.29
CA TRP A 159 0.58 1.16 9.54
C TRP A 159 0.36 2.38 8.65
N ARG A 160 1.37 3.25 8.55
CA ARG A 160 1.31 4.48 7.77
C ARG A 160 1.07 4.19 6.30
N ILE A 161 1.77 3.22 5.70
CA ILE A 161 1.59 2.87 4.29
C ILE A 161 0.23 2.24 4.04
N ALA A 162 -0.19 1.29 4.88
CA ALA A 162 -1.51 0.68 4.77
C ALA A 162 -2.66 1.69 4.95
N ARG A 163 -2.52 2.64 5.88
CA ARG A 163 -3.50 3.70 6.11
C ARG A 163 -3.56 4.68 4.94
N ARG A 164 -2.41 5.12 4.43
CA ARG A 164 -2.31 5.99 3.25
C ARG A 164 -2.96 5.33 2.04
N SER A 165 -2.75 4.03 1.86
CA SER A 165 -3.40 3.23 0.81
C SER A 165 -4.92 3.25 0.94
N GLN A 166 -5.43 2.94 2.13
CA GLN A 166 -6.87 2.97 2.40
C GLN A 166 -7.48 4.34 2.09
N GLN A 167 -6.86 5.44 2.55
CA GLN A 167 -7.35 6.81 2.33
C GLN A 167 -7.29 7.19 0.85
N LYS A 168 -6.14 6.97 0.18
CA LYS A 168 -5.93 7.37 -1.21
C LYS A 168 -6.82 6.55 -2.17
N LEU A 169 -7.04 5.27 -1.91
CA LEU A 169 -7.95 4.44 -2.69
C LEU A 169 -9.43 4.80 -2.46
N GLU A 170 -9.86 5.01 -1.21
CA GLU A 170 -11.23 5.44 -0.92
C GLU A 170 -11.56 6.75 -1.63
N ALA A 171 -10.63 7.72 -1.60
CA ALA A 171 -10.81 9.02 -2.23
C ALA A 171 -10.84 8.97 -3.76
N THR A 172 -10.18 8.00 -4.39
CA THR A 172 -10.03 7.95 -5.86
C THR A 172 -10.97 6.96 -6.52
N VAL A 173 -11.05 5.73 -6.02
CA VAL A 173 -11.73 4.60 -6.68
C VAL A 173 -12.75 3.89 -5.80
N GLY A 174 -12.79 4.22 -4.50
CA GLY A 174 -13.62 3.57 -3.49
C GLY A 174 -13.13 2.17 -3.09
N LEU A 175 -13.49 1.72 -1.89
CA LEU A 175 -12.98 0.46 -1.32
C LEU A 175 -13.87 -0.79 -1.56
N ALA A 176 -14.77 -0.76 -2.54
CA ALA A 176 -15.66 -1.89 -2.83
C ALA A 176 -14.91 -3.15 -3.31
N PHE A 177 -13.72 -2.98 -3.89
CA PHE A 177 -12.87 -4.09 -4.33
C PHE A 177 -12.07 -4.73 -3.19
N TRP A 178 -11.79 -3.98 -2.11
CA TRP A 178 -11.02 -4.44 -0.96
C TRP A 178 -11.91 -5.26 -0.03
N ARG A 179 -12.21 -6.49 -0.45
CA ARG A 179 -13.23 -7.35 0.15
C ARG A 179 -12.85 -7.91 1.52
N PHE A 180 -11.56 -8.13 1.77
CA PHE A 180 -11.10 -8.77 2.99
C PHE A 180 -9.93 -8.02 3.63
N PRO A 181 -9.79 -8.06 4.97
CA PRO A 181 -8.67 -7.42 5.63
C PRO A 181 -7.33 -8.05 5.21
N ILE A 182 -6.35 -7.21 4.87
CA ILE A 182 -4.97 -7.62 4.54
C ILE A 182 -4.19 -7.80 5.84
N GLN A 183 -3.50 -8.94 5.97
CA GLN A 183 -2.73 -9.25 7.18
C GLN A 183 -1.26 -8.97 6.93
N PHE A 184 -0.70 -7.98 7.62
CA PHE A 184 0.74 -7.77 7.66
C PHE A 184 1.36 -8.63 8.74
N VAL A 185 2.34 -9.44 8.37
CA VAL A 185 3.16 -10.25 9.27
C VAL A 185 4.52 -9.59 9.37
N TRP A 186 4.86 -9.12 10.57
CA TRP A 186 6.14 -8.48 10.85
C TRP A 186 6.58 -8.80 12.30
N PRO A 187 7.88 -8.97 12.56
CA PRO A 187 8.93 -9.18 11.57
C PRO A 187 8.82 -10.57 10.92
N ASP A 188 9.15 -10.65 9.64
CA ASP A 188 9.34 -11.90 8.91
C ASP A 188 10.78 -12.02 8.36
N GLU A 189 11.12 -13.17 7.78
CA GLU A 189 12.44 -13.46 7.21
C GLU A 189 12.61 -12.93 5.80
N GLN A 190 11.51 -12.73 5.07
CA GLN A 190 11.50 -12.30 3.67
C GLN A 190 10.33 -11.33 3.43
N ASN A 191 10.48 -10.47 2.43
CA ASN A 191 9.37 -9.67 1.91
C ASN A 191 8.67 -10.50 0.84
N TYR A 192 7.35 -10.66 0.97
CA TYR A 192 6.52 -11.28 -0.06
C TYR A 192 5.04 -11.11 0.26
N TYR A 193 4.22 -11.23 -0.78
CA TYR A 193 2.79 -11.44 -0.65
C TYR A 193 2.40 -12.89 -0.92
N GLY A 194 1.60 -13.47 -0.02
CA GLY A 194 1.14 -14.86 -0.15
C GLY A 194 -0.12 -15.14 0.65
N MET A 195 -1.07 -15.89 0.05
CA MET A 195 -2.29 -16.36 0.73
C MET A 195 -3.09 -15.24 1.47
N GLY A 196 -3.13 -14.02 0.92
CA GLY A 196 -3.84 -12.89 1.52
C GLY A 196 -3.08 -12.19 2.66
N SER A 197 -1.81 -12.53 2.86
CA SER A 197 -0.93 -11.92 3.86
C SER A 197 0.28 -11.27 3.20
N VAL A 198 0.75 -10.17 3.78
CA VAL A 198 1.92 -9.40 3.38
C VAL A 198 2.99 -9.62 4.44
N HIS A 199 4.11 -10.20 4.06
CA HIS A 199 5.22 -10.52 4.94
C HIS A 199 6.30 -9.47 4.76
N ILE A 200 6.80 -8.92 5.86
CA ILE A 200 7.70 -7.76 5.85
C ILE A 200 8.90 -8.01 6.76
N VAL A 201 10.08 -7.74 6.26
CA VAL A 201 11.33 -7.72 7.04
C VAL A 201 11.51 -6.36 7.73
N ARG A 202 11.35 -5.28 6.95
CA ARG A 202 11.59 -3.89 7.38
C ARG A 202 10.37 -3.02 7.14
N GLY A 203 9.68 -2.68 8.23
CA GLY A 203 8.46 -1.89 8.19
C GLY A 203 8.64 -0.40 7.92
N ASP A 204 9.86 0.12 8.07
CA ASP A 204 10.22 1.50 7.73
C ASP A 204 10.68 1.67 6.27
N HIS A 205 10.83 0.59 5.50
CA HIS A 205 11.13 0.63 4.07
C HIS A 205 9.81 0.78 3.30
N TRP A 206 9.36 2.03 3.16
CA TRP A 206 8.02 2.36 2.67
C TRP A 206 7.71 1.79 1.28
N ASP A 207 8.73 1.72 0.42
CA ASP A 207 8.65 1.30 -0.97
C ASP A 207 8.44 -0.21 -1.07
N ILE A 208 9.14 -0.99 -0.24
CA ILE A 208 8.93 -2.43 -0.08
C ILE A 208 7.55 -2.71 0.52
N VAL A 209 7.19 -2.04 1.62
CA VAL A 209 5.86 -2.23 2.24
C VAL A 209 4.73 -1.90 1.26
N GLY A 210 4.88 -0.83 0.49
CA GLY A 210 3.93 -0.42 -0.54
C GLY A 210 3.86 -1.40 -1.70
N HIS A 211 4.99 -1.99 -2.11
CA HIS A 211 5.08 -3.01 -3.17
C HIS A 211 4.31 -4.27 -2.75
N GLU A 212 4.59 -4.82 -1.57
CA GLU A 212 3.89 -6.03 -1.11
C GLU A 212 2.38 -5.80 -0.88
N LEU A 213 2.02 -4.61 -0.39
CA LEU A 213 0.61 -4.20 -0.33
C LEU A 213 0.01 -4.09 -1.74
N GLY A 214 0.78 -3.65 -2.72
CA GLY A 214 0.42 -3.61 -4.13
C GLY A 214 -0.04 -4.97 -4.65
N HIS A 215 0.70 -6.05 -4.39
CA HIS A 215 0.28 -7.40 -4.75
C HIS A 215 -1.08 -7.79 -4.13
N ALA A 216 -1.29 -7.44 -2.86
CA ALA A 216 -2.56 -7.70 -2.19
C ALA A 216 -3.74 -6.92 -2.81
N ILE A 217 -3.51 -5.66 -3.19
CA ILE A 217 -4.50 -4.81 -3.87
C ILE A 217 -4.76 -5.32 -5.28
N TYR A 218 -3.71 -5.67 -6.03
CA TYR A 218 -3.75 -6.23 -7.37
C TYR A 218 -4.62 -7.50 -7.43
N GLN A 219 -4.43 -8.41 -6.46
CA GLN A 219 -5.23 -9.62 -6.35
C GLN A 219 -6.70 -9.31 -6.03
N GLN A 220 -6.97 -8.48 -5.01
CA GLN A 220 -8.35 -8.17 -4.59
C GLN A 220 -9.13 -7.39 -5.65
N ALA A 221 -8.45 -6.51 -6.39
CA ALA A 221 -9.01 -5.77 -7.52
C ALA A 221 -9.22 -6.65 -8.77
N GLY A 222 -8.63 -7.85 -8.81
CA GLY A 222 -8.71 -8.76 -9.96
C GLY A 222 -8.06 -8.16 -11.21
N ILE A 223 -6.96 -7.41 -11.03
CA ILE A 223 -6.23 -6.80 -12.13
C ILE A 223 -5.51 -7.88 -12.91
N GLY A 224 -4.63 -8.67 -12.27
CA GLY A 224 -3.88 -9.75 -12.93
C GLY A 224 -4.47 -11.14 -12.84
N ALA A 225 -3.91 -12.04 -13.66
CA ALA A 225 -4.18 -13.48 -13.60
C ALA A 225 -3.16 -14.27 -12.76
N PHE A 226 -2.01 -13.68 -12.41
CA PHE A 226 -0.87 -14.32 -11.74
C PHE A 226 -0.42 -13.47 -10.56
N GLY A 227 0.17 -14.06 -9.52
CA GLY A 227 0.38 -13.41 -8.23
C GLY A 227 1.81 -13.35 -7.70
N GLY A 228 2.83 -13.62 -8.54
CA GLY A 228 4.24 -13.43 -8.18
C GLY A 228 5.14 -14.63 -8.47
N GLY A 229 6.45 -14.43 -8.33
CA GLY A 229 7.46 -15.47 -8.55
C GLY A 229 8.88 -14.92 -8.38
N SER A 230 9.87 -15.82 -8.33
CA SER A 230 11.27 -15.42 -8.13
C SER A 230 11.75 -14.50 -9.25
N HIS A 231 12.18 -13.30 -8.89
CA HIS A 231 12.57 -12.25 -9.82
C HIS A 231 13.59 -11.29 -9.22
N LYS A 232 14.05 -10.36 -10.06
CA LYS A 232 14.90 -9.21 -9.81
C LYS A 232 14.43 -8.07 -10.70
N ILE A 233 14.47 -6.84 -10.21
CA ILE A 233 13.82 -5.73 -10.93
C ILE A 233 14.35 -5.48 -12.36
N ASP A 234 15.58 -5.88 -12.68
CA ASP A 234 16.28 -5.55 -13.93
C ASP A 234 16.41 -6.70 -14.97
N GLU A 235 15.93 -7.92 -14.68
CA GLU A 235 15.97 -9.03 -15.66
C GLU A 235 14.64 -9.16 -16.43
N CYS A 236 14.60 -10.09 -17.39
CA CYS A 236 13.42 -10.38 -18.19
C CYS A 236 12.64 -11.59 -17.65
N TYR A 237 11.32 -11.50 -17.62
CA TYR A 237 10.42 -12.50 -17.06
C TYR A 237 9.34 -12.95 -18.04
N SER A 238 8.42 -13.79 -17.56
CA SER A 238 7.16 -13.99 -18.25
C SER A 238 6.35 -12.68 -18.25
N PRO A 239 5.51 -12.44 -19.26
CA PRO A 239 4.66 -11.25 -19.31
C PRO A 239 3.76 -11.08 -18.07
N GLN A 240 3.31 -12.20 -17.49
CA GLN A 240 2.47 -12.21 -16.29
C GLN A 240 3.24 -11.77 -15.05
N LEU A 241 4.48 -12.25 -14.89
CA LEU A 241 5.33 -11.91 -13.75
C LEU A 241 5.75 -10.43 -13.84
N ALA A 242 6.25 -9.98 -14.99
CA ALA A 242 6.62 -8.59 -15.19
C ALA A 242 5.47 -7.61 -14.92
N LEU A 243 4.25 -7.96 -15.34
CA LEU A 243 3.06 -7.17 -15.04
C LEU A 243 2.72 -7.16 -13.54
N SER A 244 2.78 -8.30 -12.87
CA SER A 244 2.45 -8.40 -11.44
C SER A 244 3.39 -7.55 -10.60
N GLU A 245 4.69 -7.73 -10.78
CA GLU A 245 5.72 -6.99 -10.05
C GLU A 245 5.70 -5.50 -10.42
N GLY A 246 5.64 -5.19 -11.71
CA GLY A 246 5.68 -3.81 -12.18
C GLY A 246 4.47 -3.00 -11.74
N TRP A 247 3.30 -3.64 -11.68
CA TRP A 247 2.09 -2.99 -11.17
C TRP A 247 2.17 -2.78 -9.65
N ALA A 248 2.69 -3.73 -8.89
CA ALA A 248 2.88 -3.60 -7.44
C ALA A 248 3.87 -2.48 -7.10
N SER A 249 4.99 -2.42 -7.83
CA SER A 249 5.94 -1.32 -7.80
C SER A 249 5.27 0.01 -8.17
N TYR A 250 4.54 0.08 -9.29
CA TYR A 250 3.80 1.29 -9.68
C TYR A 250 2.84 1.77 -8.60
N PHE A 251 2.08 0.85 -8.00
CA PHE A 251 1.17 1.17 -6.92
C PHE A 251 1.89 1.78 -5.73
N SER A 252 3.05 1.23 -5.33
CA SER A 252 3.91 1.77 -4.27
C SER A 252 4.41 3.18 -4.59
N ALA A 253 4.86 3.42 -5.82
CA ALA A 253 5.29 4.73 -6.28
C ALA A 253 4.15 5.75 -6.23
N TRP A 254 3.01 5.43 -6.85
CA TRP A 254 1.81 6.27 -6.82
C TRP A 254 1.41 6.60 -5.39
N LEU A 255 1.48 5.63 -4.48
CA LEU A 255 1.12 5.82 -3.07
C LEU A 255 1.93 6.90 -2.39
N SER A 256 3.25 6.88 -2.61
CA SER A 256 4.20 7.48 -1.66
C SER A 256 4.98 8.65 -2.21
N ASN A 257 5.25 8.68 -3.53
CA ASN A 257 5.95 9.76 -4.20
C ASN A 257 5.02 10.93 -4.53
N ASP A 258 5.62 12.10 -4.70
CA ASP A 258 4.96 13.23 -5.34
C ASP A 258 4.91 12.94 -6.85
N LEU A 259 3.73 13.14 -7.45
CA LEU A 259 3.54 12.89 -8.88
C LEU A 259 4.29 13.93 -9.73
N ALA A 260 4.66 15.07 -9.16
CA ALA A 260 5.43 16.10 -9.86
C ALA A 260 6.95 16.03 -9.56
N ASP A 261 7.44 14.97 -8.90
CA ASP A 261 8.85 14.84 -8.55
C ASP A 261 9.70 14.41 -9.75
N PRO A 262 10.57 15.28 -10.31
CA PRO A 262 11.42 14.93 -11.45
C PRO A 262 12.50 13.89 -11.11
N ASP A 263 12.65 13.53 -9.84
CA ASP A 263 13.64 12.58 -9.34
C ASP A 263 12.99 11.36 -8.69
N ALA A 264 11.74 11.04 -9.05
CA ALA A 264 10.95 9.98 -8.44
C ALA A 264 11.69 8.62 -8.46
N LYS A 265 11.75 8.00 -7.26
CA LYS A 265 12.61 6.84 -7.02
C LYS A 265 12.17 5.96 -5.87
N PHE A 266 12.70 4.75 -5.82
CA PHE A 266 12.72 3.89 -4.64
C PHE A 266 14.09 3.90 -3.97
N GLU A 267 14.10 4.12 -2.66
CA GLU A 267 15.31 4.31 -1.87
C GLU A 267 15.84 3.00 -1.28
N PHE A 268 14.95 2.03 -1.01
CA PHE A 268 15.27 0.83 -0.26
C PHE A 268 14.98 -0.47 -1.01
N MET A 269 14.10 -0.46 -2.00
CA MET A 269 13.56 -1.65 -2.66
C MET A 269 14.64 -2.63 -3.14
N VAL A 270 15.64 -2.19 -3.90
CA VAL A 270 16.71 -3.07 -4.42
C VAL A 270 18.09 -2.50 -4.05
N PRO A 271 18.71 -2.90 -2.93
CA PRO A 271 19.95 -2.30 -2.44
C PRO A 271 21.11 -2.26 -3.45
N ARG A 272 21.21 -3.26 -4.34
CA ARG A 272 22.25 -3.32 -5.39
C ARG A 272 22.06 -2.32 -6.53
N ARG A 273 20.84 -1.81 -6.72
CA ARG A 273 20.44 -0.86 -7.77
C ARG A 273 19.92 0.46 -7.20
N ALA A 274 19.81 0.59 -5.88
CA ALA A 274 19.25 1.75 -5.22
C ALA A 274 20.12 3.01 -5.42
N PRO A 275 19.51 4.20 -5.60
CA PRO A 275 18.08 4.40 -5.76
C PRO A 275 17.58 3.95 -7.14
N ILE A 276 16.42 3.30 -7.19
CA ILE A 276 15.76 2.88 -8.44
C ILE A 276 14.95 4.07 -8.93
N ARG A 277 15.45 4.75 -9.96
CA ARG A 277 14.76 5.86 -10.62
C ARG A 277 13.85 5.33 -11.70
N PHE A 278 12.58 5.73 -11.73
CA PHE A 278 11.65 5.24 -12.76
C PHE A 278 11.29 6.29 -13.80
N GLU A 279 11.69 7.56 -13.62
CA GLU A 279 11.76 8.59 -14.68
C GLU A 279 12.86 8.28 -15.71
N ASN A 280 13.93 7.59 -15.30
CA ASN A 280 15.13 7.41 -16.11
C ASN A 280 15.67 5.99 -15.95
N ILE A 281 15.07 5.05 -16.68
CA ILE A 281 15.43 3.63 -16.63
C ILE A 281 16.76 3.39 -17.37
N PRO A 282 17.79 2.82 -16.72
CA PRO A 282 19.09 2.58 -17.36
C PRO A 282 19.02 1.69 -18.61
N GLU A 283 19.88 1.97 -19.59
CA GLU A 283 19.95 1.21 -20.86
C GLU A 283 20.29 -0.27 -20.69
N ASP A 284 20.96 -0.65 -19.60
CA ASP A 284 21.33 -2.04 -19.30
C ASP A 284 20.18 -2.86 -18.71
N VAL A 285 19.06 -2.23 -18.33
CA VAL A 285 17.85 -2.92 -17.88
C VAL A 285 17.18 -3.60 -19.07
N CYS A 286 16.76 -4.86 -18.89
CA CYS A 286 16.07 -5.66 -19.91
C CYS A 286 15.01 -4.84 -20.66
N LYS A 287 15.11 -4.78 -22.00
CA LYS A 287 14.17 -4.05 -22.87
C LYS A 287 12.86 -4.82 -23.06
N GLY A 288 11.78 -4.10 -23.37
CA GLY A 288 10.46 -4.67 -23.65
C GLY A 288 9.56 -4.85 -22.42
N PRO A 289 8.30 -5.28 -22.63
CA PRO A 289 7.25 -5.33 -21.59
C PRO A 289 7.38 -6.48 -20.58
N ASN A 290 8.51 -7.20 -20.61
CA ASN A 290 8.79 -8.35 -19.78
C ASN A 290 9.73 -8.01 -18.61
N ASN A 291 9.92 -6.73 -18.29
CA ASN A 291 10.77 -6.28 -17.20
C ASN A 291 9.97 -5.42 -16.21
N GLU A 292 10.06 -5.74 -14.92
CA GLU A 292 9.34 -5.04 -13.84
C GLU A 292 9.58 -3.53 -13.86
N TRP A 293 10.84 -3.09 -13.90
CA TRP A 293 11.20 -1.67 -13.86
C TRP A 293 10.55 -0.88 -15.01
N ARG A 294 10.55 -1.45 -16.22
CA ARG A 294 9.92 -0.82 -17.39
C ARG A 294 8.40 -0.84 -17.32
N VAL A 295 7.80 -1.87 -16.71
CA VAL A 295 6.34 -1.88 -16.46
C VAL A 295 5.98 -0.81 -15.43
N LEU A 296 6.77 -0.66 -14.37
CA LEU A 296 6.64 0.41 -13.38
C LEU A 296 6.68 1.79 -14.06
N GLY A 297 7.73 2.08 -14.83
CA GLY A 297 7.87 3.36 -15.55
C GLY A 297 6.70 3.61 -16.50
N PHE A 298 6.30 2.59 -17.28
CA PHE A 298 5.16 2.73 -18.19
C PHE A 298 3.86 3.15 -17.50
N PHE A 299 3.54 2.61 -16.33
CA PHE A 299 2.35 3.05 -15.60
C PHE A 299 2.57 4.36 -14.84
N TRP A 300 3.81 4.65 -14.41
CA TRP A 300 4.18 5.89 -13.76
C TRP A 300 3.99 7.07 -14.70
N ASP A 301 4.62 7.06 -15.87
CA ASP A 301 4.58 8.12 -16.91
C ASP A 301 3.17 8.31 -17.50
N LEU A 302 2.27 7.35 -17.29
CA LEU A 302 0.85 7.57 -17.61
C LEU A 302 0.18 8.47 -16.58
N THR A 303 0.67 8.57 -15.35
CA THR A 303 -0.08 9.17 -14.23
C THR A 303 0.64 10.20 -13.39
N ASP A 304 1.94 10.38 -13.62
CA ASP A 304 2.69 11.44 -13.03
C ASP A 304 2.30 12.80 -13.65
N LEU A 305 2.87 13.86 -13.09
CA LEU A 305 2.60 15.25 -13.46
C LEU A 305 3.91 15.98 -13.84
N HIS A 306 5.02 15.26 -13.89
CA HIS A 306 6.24 15.74 -14.50
C HIS A 306 6.06 15.65 -16.03
N ASP A 307 6.68 16.57 -16.76
CA ASP A 307 6.68 16.54 -18.23
C ASP A 307 8.15 16.41 -18.61
N ASP A 308 8.59 15.19 -18.87
CA ASP A 308 9.91 14.89 -19.41
C ASP A 308 9.88 14.58 -20.92
N GLY A 309 8.70 14.75 -21.52
CA GLY A 309 8.43 14.66 -22.94
C GLY A 309 6.99 14.25 -23.22
N GLU A 310 6.33 13.56 -22.30
CA GLU A 310 4.91 13.19 -22.32
C GLU A 310 4.00 14.34 -21.87
N GLN A 311 2.99 14.63 -22.69
CA GLN A 311 1.85 15.45 -22.23
C GLN A 311 0.81 14.52 -21.60
N SER A 312 1.20 13.84 -20.52
CA SER A 312 0.29 12.98 -19.77
C SER A 312 -0.42 13.76 -18.68
N GLU A 313 -1.76 13.64 -18.63
CA GLU A 313 -2.57 14.09 -17.49
C GLU A 313 -3.51 12.96 -17.04
N GLU A 314 -3.19 11.70 -17.37
CA GLU A 314 -4.10 10.62 -17.03
C GLU A 314 -4.12 10.37 -15.53
N ASP A 315 -5.30 10.40 -14.92
CA ASP A 315 -5.38 10.10 -13.50
C ASP A 315 -5.27 8.59 -13.25
N PHE A 316 -4.78 8.24 -12.07
CA PHE A 316 -4.80 6.87 -11.55
C PHE A 316 -6.18 6.21 -11.69
N VAL A 317 -7.27 7.00 -11.62
CA VAL A 317 -8.64 6.50 -11.71
C VAL A 317 -8.92 5.90 -13.08
N LYS A 318 -8.45 6.52 -14.17
CA LYS A 318 -8.63 6.01 -15.53
C LYS A 318 -7.84 4.73 -15.74
N VAL A 319 -6.57 4.70 -15.35
CA VAL A 319 -5.73 3.48 -15.39
C VAL A 319 -6.39 2.37 -14.59
N TRP A 320 -6.77 2.64 -13.34
CA TRP A 320 -7.44 1.69 -12.47
C TRP A 320 -8.71 1.11 -13.09
N ARG A 321 -9.63 1.95 -13.56
CA ARG A 321 -10.91 1.51 -14.15
C ARG A 321 -10.73 0.68 -15.41
N ALA A 322 -9.70 0.96 -16.21
CA ALA A 322 -9.40 0.18 -17.40
C ALA A 322 -9.03 -1.28 -17.06
N LEU A 323 -8.31 -1.48 -15.95
CA LEU A 323 -7.70 -2.78 -15.58
C LEU A 323 -8.51 -3.57 -14.53
N GLN A 324 -9.29 -2.90 -13.68
CA GLN A 324 -10.01 -3.53 -12.58
C GLN A 324 -10.92 -4.68 -13.06
N GLY A 325 -10.77 -5.86 -12.44
CA GLY A 325 -11.56 -7.05 -12.72
C GLY A 325 -11.26 -7.74 -14.06
N ARG A 326 -10.23 -7.30 -14.80
CA ARG A 326 -9.93 -7.79 -16.15
C ARG A 326 -9.05 -9.03 -16.19
N ARG A 327 -8.32 -9.34 -15.12
CA ARG A 327 -7.39 -10.50 -15.04
C ARG A 327 -6.43 -10.57 -16.22
N ILE A 328 -5.78 -9.44 -16.50
CA ILE A 328 -4.79 -9.30 -17.56
C ILE A 328 -3.55 -10.17 -17.29
N GLY A 329 -2.95 -10.66 -18.38
CA GLY A 329 -1.76 -11.52 -18.33
C GLY A 329 -0.51 -10.91 -18.94
N SER A 330 -0.57 -9.67 -19.43
CA SER A 330 0.57 -8.95 -19.99
C SER A 330 0.30 -7.45 -20.07
N VAL A 331 1.36 -6.66 -20.18
CA VAL A 331 1.24 -5.21 -20.41
C VAL A 331 0.65 -4.90 -21.79
N ASP A 332 0.91 -5.73 -22.82
CA ASP A 332 0.25 -5.59 -24.13
C ASP A 332 -1.27 -5.69 -24.05
N ALA A 333 -1.79 -6.46 -23.08
CA ALA A 333 -3.22 -6.51 -22.83
C ALA A 333 -3.68 -5.20 -22.18
N SER A 334 -2.99 -4.73 -21.13
CA SER A 334 -3.25 -3.43 -20.48
C SER A 334 -3.32 -2.30 -21.50
N TRP A 335 -2.38 -2.28 -22.45
CA TRP A 335 -2.34 -1.31 -23.53
C TRP A 335 -3.64 -1.19 -24.30
N LYS A 336 -4.18 -2.33 -24.75
CA LYS A 336 -5.45 -2.38 -25.49
C LYS A 336 -6.60 -1.86 -24.63
N LEU A 337 -6.60 -2.21 -23.34
CA LEU A 337 -7.64 -1.78 -22.41
C LEU A 337 -7.60 -0.29 -22.11
N LEU A 338 -6.41 0.29 -21.96
CA LEU A 338 -6.22 1.72 -21.78
C LEU A 338 -6.71 2.49 -23.01
N ARG A 339 -6.40 2.00 -24.21
CA ARG A 339 -6.92 2.59 -25.45
C ARG A 339 -8.44 2.48 -25.54
N GLU A 340 -9.02 1.32 -25.19
CA GLU A 340 -10.48 1.13 -25.12
C GLU A 340 -11.15 2.04 -24.07
N ALA A 341 -10.44 2.37 -23.00
CA ALA A 341 -10.87 3.29 -21.95
C ALA A 341 -10.71 4.78 -22.33
N GLY A 342 -10.21 5.07 -23.53
CA GLY A 342 -10.11 6.43 -24.07
C GLY A 342 -8.82 7.17 -23.75
N VAL A 343 -7.74 6.48 -23.36
CA VAL A 343 -6.40 7.09 -23.34
C VAL A 343 -5.95 7.34 -24.78
N ALA A 344 -5.41 8.53 -25.05
CA ALA A 344 -5.00 8.95 -26.39
C ALA A 344 -3.95 7.97 -26.98
N PRO A 345 -4.14 7.46 -28.21
CA PRO A 345 -3.21 6.52 -28.84
C PRO A 345 -1.78 7.05 -28.97
N GLU A 346 -1.62 8.35 -29.18
CA GLU A 346 -0.33 9.02 -29.33
C GLU A 346 0.43 9.07 -28.02
N LEU A 347 -0.23 9.48 -26.93
CA LEU A 347 0.33 9.47 -25.56
C LEU A 347 0.75 8.07 -25.19
N LEU A 348 -0.19 7.13 -25.31
CA LEU A 348 0.06 5.71 -25.12
C LEU A 348 1.35 5.32 -25.87
N LYS A 349 1.40 5.53 -27.20
CA LYS A 349 2.53 5.14 -28.04
C LYS A 349 3.85 5.71 -27.55
N GLN A 350 3.86 6.98 -27.21
CA GLN A 350 5.02 7.66 -26.68
C GLN A 350 5.52 7.01 -25.38
N THR A 351 4.65 6.86 -24.39
CA THR A 351 4.99 6.24 -23.10
C THR A 351 5.48 4.81 -23.27
N TRP A 352 4.90 4.05 -24.21
CA TRP A 352 5.36 2.70 -24.54
C TRP A 352 6.78 2.69 -25.10
N GLU A 353 7.06 3.51 -26.11
CA GLU A 353 8.36 3.52 -26.79
C GLU A 353 9.47 4.03 -25.87
N MET A 354 9.18 5.02 -25.03
CA MET A 354 10.08 5.54 -24.00
C MET A 354 10.46 4.46 -22.98
N ASN A 355 9.47 3.79 -22.40
CA ASN A 355 9.72 2.82 -21.34
C ASN A 355 10.25 1.49 -21.84
N PHE A 356 9.67 0.95 -22.92
CA PHE A 356 9.98 -0.41 -23.37
C PHE A 356 11.09 -0.45 -24.41
N GLN A 357 11.37 0.66 -25.08
CA GLN A 357 12.37 0.74 -26.15
C GLN A 357 12.14 -0.30 -27.25
N THR A 358 10.87 -0.58 -27.53
CA THR A 358 10.39 -1.49 -28.57
C THR A 358 9.20 -0.87 -29.30
N PRO A 359 8.90 -1.30 -30.54
CA PRO A 359 7.68 -0.86 -31.23
C PRO A 359 6.42 -1.20 -30.43
N THR A 360 5.38 -0.38 -30.57
CA THR A 360 4.08 -0.60 -29.93
C THR A 360 3.40 -1.90 -30.35
N PRO A 361 2.55 -2.51 -29.51
CA PRO A 361 1.87 -3.75 -29.82
C PRO A 361 0.96 -3.58 -31.04
N GLY A 362 1.25 -4.33 -32.10
CA GLY A 362 0.46 -4.33 -33.34
C GLY A 362 0.90 -3.31 -34.39
N ALA A 363 1.97 -2.55 -34.16
CA ALA A 363 2.70 -1.90 -35.25
C ALA A 363 3.38 -3.00 -36.08
N SER A 364 2.87 -3.30 -37.28
CA SER A 364 3.63 -4.11 -38.23
C SER A 364 4.92 -3.36 -38.56
N SER A 365 6.04 -4.08 -38.57
CA SER A 365 7.25 -3.63 -39.23
C SER A 365 6.98 -3.63 -40.73
N ASP A 366 6.40 -2.54 -41.24
CA ASP A 366 6.24 -2.33 -42.67
C ASP A 366 7.60 -2.16 -43.36
#